data_AF-A0A4Q2YAS8-F1
#
_entry.id   AF-A0A4Q2YAS8-F1
#
_cell.length_a   1.000
_cell.length_b   1.000
_cell.length_c   1.000
_cell.angle_alpha   90.00
_cell.angle_beta   90.00
_cell.angle_gamma   90.00
#
_symmetry.space_group_name_H-M   'P 1'
#
loop_
_entity.id
_entity.type
_entity.pdbx_description
1 polymer ?
#
loop_
_entity_poly.entity_id
_entity_poly.type
_entity_poly.pdbx_seq_one_letter_code
_entity_poly.pdbx_strand_id
1 'polypeptide(L)'
;MKPATLLLALASSAFSQGEGGSFPAVPPVQAKTAAEQAKTFQLPPGYRMELVLSEPEIKEPVVTVFDGDGRMFVAEMRTYMQDIDGNGQREATSRISMHTDTNGDGTFDKHTVFVDKLMLPRMILPLGKGQIVVNETDTLDLHLYTDTDNDGKADKKELWWQGGPRGGNLEHQPSGLVWAIDNSIYTTYNSFRLRWTPGGIVKEETKPNDGQWGLGMDNHGSMYYVNAGGEKGPVSFQAPVVYGMFNPQDQFQDGFKELFPAAGARDFQGGPSRVREPEGTLSGFSSGAGIDVFRGDQLPAELLGDVFFGEPVGRLVRRAKVGNDGGLKVLQNPYQPQKSEFLRSSDLCFRPVNMTNAPDGTLYITDMYRGIIQEANWVNPGSYLRKVVEQYRFDKVTGLGRVWRLTHDSTKKVKQPRMYSETTAQLVAHLAHPNGWWRDTAQRLIVLRQDRSVVPVLEAGARVHKNYLARVHALWTLQGLGAASPALL
;
A
#
# COMPACT_ATOMS: atom_id res chain seq x y z
N MET A 1 -4.48 -45.40 12.81
CA MET A 1 -4.12 -43.97 12.96
C MET A 1 -4.42 -43.28 11.64
N LYS A 2 -5.53 -42.54 11.59
CA LYS A 2 -6.03 -41.80 10.42
C LYS A 2 -5.79 -40.30 10.66
N PRO A 3 -5.50 -39.49 9.63
CA PRO A 3 -5.20 -38.08 9.82
C PRO A 3 -6.49 -37.30 10.11
N ALA A 4 -6.44 -36.41 11.10
CA ALA A 4 -7.53 -35.53 11.46
C ALA A 4 -7.57 -34.33 10.50
N THR A 5 -8.63 -34.24 9.71
CA THR A 5 -8.99 -33.08 8.89
C THR A 5 -9.38 -31.93 9.82
N LEU A 6 -8.60 -30.85 9.81
CA LEU A 6 -8.92 -29.62 10.52
C LEU A 6 -9.98 -28.85 9.70
N LEU A 7 -11.25 -28.96 10.08
CA LEU A 7 -12.31 -28.10 9.54
C LEU A 7 -12.08 -26.66 10.01
N LEU A 8 -11.85 -25.75 9.06
CA LEU A 8 -11.99 -24.31 9.30
C LEU A 8 -13.47 -24.03 9.60
N ALA A 9 -13.77 -23.63 10.84
CA ALA A 9 -15.09 -23.16 11.21
C ALA A 9 -15.35 -21.81 10.51
N LEU A 10 -16.15 -21.82 9.45
CA LEU A 10 -16.84 -20.64 8.94
C LEU A 10 -17.81 -20.17 10.02
N ALA A 11 -17.47 -19.10 10.72
CA ALA A 11 -18.42 -18.40 11.58
C ALA A 11 -19.45 -17.70 10.67
N SER A 12 -20.54 -18.39 10.36
CA SER A 12 -21.75 -17.79 9.83
C SER A 12 -22.39 -16.97 10.96
N SER A 13 -22.06 -15.69 11.04
CA SER A 13 -22.87 -14.73 11.78
C SER A 13 -24.21 -14.61 11.05
N ALA A 14 -25.24 -15.25 11.61
CA ALA A 14 -26.61 -15.04 11.21
C ALA A 14 -26.99 -13.59 11.54
N PHE A 15 -26.90 -12.70 10.55
CA PHE A 15 -27.45 -11.36 10.65
C PHE A 15 -28.97 -11.48 10.76
N SER A 16 -29.52 -11.03 11.89
CA SER A 16 -30.95 -10.72 12.03
C SER A 16 -31.34 -9.75 10.90
N GLN A 17 -32.27 -10.20 10.04
CA GLN A 17 -32.91 -9.34 9.06
C GLN A 17 -33.78 -8.31 9.81
N GLY A 18 -33.22 -7.13 10.04
CA GLY A 18 -33.99 -5.96 10.43
C GLY A 18 -34.97 -5.61 9.31
N GLU A 19 -36.24 -5.43 9.68
CA GLU A 19 -37.35 -5.11 8.79
C GLU A 19 -37.08 -3.84 7.94
N GLY A 20 -37.15 -4.01 6.61
CA GLY A 20 -38.17 -3.34 5.80
C GLY A 20 -38.26 -1.81 5.71
N GLY A 21 -37.25 -1.02 6.07
CA GLY A 21 -37.22 0.41 5.74
C GLY A 21 -36.67 0.66 4.33
N SER A 22 -37.45 1.22 3.41
CA SER A 22 -36.93 1.73 2.13
C SER A 22 -35.94 2.87 2.41
N PHE A 23 -34.72 2.81 1.87
CA PHE A 23 -33.82 3.95 1.92
C PHE A 23 -34.47 5.17 1.27
N PRO A 24 -34.31 6.39 1.84
CA PRO A 24 -34.82 7.59 1.21
C PRO A 24 -34.21 7.76 -0.18
N ALA A 25 -34.94 8.29 -1.15
CA ALA A 25 -34.37 8.58 -2.46
C ALA A 25 -33.21 9.57 -2.33
N VAL A 26 -32.07 9.28 -2.95
CA VAL A 26 -30.90 10.17 -3.04
C VAL A 26 -30.55 10.41 -4.50
N PRO A 27 -29.96 11.56 -4.84
CA PRO A 27 -29.41 11.76 -6.18
C PRO A 27 -28.35 10.70 -6.50
N PRO A 28 -28.30 10.17 -7.73
CA PRO A 28 -27.21 9.32 -8.17
C PRO A 28 -25.86 10.00 -7.96
N VAL A 29 -24.85 9.23 -7.56
CA VAL A 29 -23.48 9.72 -7.50
C VAL A 29 -23.03 10.14 -8.90
N GLN A 30 -22.29 11.24 -8.96
CA GLN A 30 -21.67 11.71 -10.20
C GLN A 30 -20.16 11.75 -10.02
N ALA A 31 -19.45 11.22 -11.01
CA ALA A 31 -18.01 11.34 -11.06
C ALA A 31 -17.61 12.82 -11.20
N LYS A 32 -16.64 13.23 -10.39
CA LYS A 32 -15.98 14.53 -10.45
C LYS A 32 -14.73 14.42 -11.31
N THR A 33 -14.40 15.51 -11.99
CA THR A 33 -13.07 15.71 -12.55
C THR A 33 -12.04 15.76 -11.42
N ALA A 34 -10.76 15.50 -11.72
CA ALA A 34 -9.71 15.61 -10.72
C ALA A 34 -9.67 17.00 -10.05
N ALA A 35 -9.85 18.08 -10.82
CA ALA A 35 -9.89 19.44 -10.28
C ALA A 35 -11.09 19.70 -9.35
N GLU A 36 -12.24 19.09 -9.60
CA GLU A 36 -13.42 19.17 -8.72
C GLU A 36 -13.25 18.32 -7.46
N GLN A 37 -12.68 17.12 -7.59
CA GLN A 37 -12.35 16.27 -6.45
C GLN A 37 -11.30 16.92 -5.55
N ALA A 38 -10.27 17.57 -6.11
CA ALA A 38 -9.26 18.25 -5.32
C ALA A 38 -9.87 19.26 -4.32
N LYS A 39 -10.97 19.91 -4.70
CA LYS A 39 -11.71 20.88 -3.86
C LYS A 39 -12.52 20.23 -2.73
N THR A 40 -12.71 18.90 -2.75
CA THR A 40 -13.46 18.18 -1.71
C THR A 40 -12.55 17.70 -0.57
N PHE A 41 -11.23 17.75 -0.76
CA PHE A 41 -10.27 17.36 0.24
C PHE A 41 -10.20 18.37 1.39
N GLN A 42 -10.29 17.84 2.61
CA GLN A 42 -10.11 18.57 3.85
C GLN A 42 -8.82 18.05 4.49
N LEU A 43 -7.84 18.94 4.61
CA LEU A 43 -6.51 18.67 5.14
C LEU A 43 -6.16 19.71 6.23
N PRO A 44 -5.21 19.41 7.13
CA PRO A 44 -4.66 20.40 8.04
C PRO A 44 -4.08 21.58 7.27
N PRO A 45 -4.03 22.79 7.90
CA PRO A 45 -3.44 23.97 7.29
C PRO A 45 -2.02 23.70 6.75
N GLY A 46 -1.73 24.29 5.60
CA GLY A 46 -0.45 24.17 4.91
C GLY A 46 -0.30 22.92 4.04
N TYR A 47 -1.16 21.90 4.19
CA TYR A 47 -1.14 20.72 3.33
C TYR A 47 -2.09 20.86 2.14
N ARG A 48 -1.74 20.22 1.02
CA ARG A 48 -2.57 20.13 -0.19
C ARG A 48 -2.33 18.82 -0.93
N MET A 49 -3.31 18.40 -1.72
CA MET A 49 -3.16 17.31 -2.68
C MET A 49 -2.84 17.90 -4.06
N GLU A 50 -1.71 17.51 -4.63
CA GLU A 50 -1.34 17.83 -6.01
C GLU A 50 -1.64 16.62 -6.89
N LEU A 51 -2.32 16.84 -8.02
CA LEU A 51 -2.61 15.78 -8.97
C LEU A 51 -1.31 15.35 -9.67
N VAL A 52 -1.06 14.04 -9.74
CA VAL A 52 0.11 13.49 -10.44
C VAL A 52 -0.31 12.76 -11.71
N LEU A 53 -1.30 11.86 -11.60
CA LEU A 53 -1.84 11.12 -12.72
C LEU A 53 -3.36 11.01 -12.58
N SER A 54 -4.05 11.02 -13.70
CA SER A 54 -5.47 10.75 -13.82
C SER A 54 -5.76 10.01 -15.13
N GLU A 55 -7.02 9.91 -15.49
CA GLU A 55 -7.46 9.44 -16.78
C GLU A 55 -7.11 10.46 -17.88
N PRO A 56 -6.80 10.02 -19.12
CA PRO A 56 -6.80 8.63 -19.61
C PRO A 56 -5.52 7.82 -19.33
N GLU A 57 -4.48 8.43 -18.74
CA GLU A 57 -3.16 7.82 -18.55
C GLU A 57 -3.21 6.57 -17.67
N ILE A 58 -4.02 6.61 -16.60
CA ILE A 58 -4.28 5.49 -15.70
C ILE A 58 -5.78 5.27 -15.50
N LYS A 59 -6.16 4.06 -15.08
CA LYS A 59 -7.51 3.67 -14.66
C LYS A 59 -7.44 2.67 -13.52
N GLU A 60 -8.28 2.85 -12.51
CA GLU A 60 -8.44 1.94 -11.38
C GLU A 60 -7.10 1.50 -10.75
N PRO A 61 -6.23 2.46 -10.39
CA PRO A 61 -4.94 2.16 -9.82
C PRO A 61 -5.11 1.58 -8.42
N VAL A 62 -4.26 0.61 -8.08
CA VAL A 62 -4.33 -0.10 -6.80
C VAL A 62 -3.03 -0.09 -6.01
N VAL A 63 -1.90 0.05 -6.70
CA VAL A 63 -0.56 0.15 -6.10
C VAL A 63 0.29 1.09 -6.96
N THR A 64 1.06 1.94 -6.30
CA THR A 64 2.07 2.79 -6.92
C THR A 64 3.44 2.49 -6.31
N VAL A 65 4.48 2.36 -7.13
CA VAL A 65 5.87 2.14 -6.68
C VAL A 65 6.85 2.91 -7.56
N PHE A 66 8.04 3.18 -7.04
CA PHE A 66 9.11 3.87 -7.78
C PHE A 66 10.35 2.99 -7.91
N ASP A 67 11.03 3.10 -9.04
CA ASP A 67 12.28 2.40 -9.32
C ASP A 67 13.53 3.27 -9.05
N GLY A 68 14.72 2.70 -9.26
CA GLY A 68 15.99 3.38 -8.95
C GLY A 68 16.25 4.71 -9.68
N ASP A 69 15.54 4.97 -10.79
CA ASP A 69 15.62 6.23 -11.54
C ASP A 69 14.37 7.10 -11.33
N GLY A 70 13.52 6.75 -10.35
CA GLY A 70 12.36 7.54 -9.96
C GLY A 70 11.17 7.39 -10.92
N ARG A 71 11.21 6.41 -11.82
CA ARG A 71 10.08 6.09 -12.70
C ARG A 71 8.98 5.49 -11.85
N MET A 72 7.76 5.97 -12.03
CA MET A 72 6.58 5.50 -11.31
C MET A 72 5.96 4.33 -12.08
N PHE A 73 5.69 3.23 -11.38
CA PHE A 73 4.91 2.11 -11.89
C PHE A 73 3.57 2.06 -11.16
N VAL A 74 2.49 1.84 -11.91
CA VAL A 74 1.12 1.78 -11.39
C VAL A 74 0.47 0.47 -11.81
N ALA A 75 0.04 -0.34 -10.85
CA ALA A 75 -0.80 -1.50 -11.12
C ALA A 75 -2.26 -1.04 -11.24
N GLU A 76 -2.92 -1.44 -12.32
CA GLU A 76 -4.27 -1.00 -12.69
C GLU A 76 -5.23 -2.20 -12.77
N MET A 77 -6.27 -2.23 -11.95
CA MET A 77 -7.25 -3.32 -11.85
C MET A 77 -8.52 -3.08 -12.68
N ARG A 78 -8.36 -3.02 -14.00
CA ARG A 78 -9.34 -2.51 -14.98
C ARG A 78 -10.61 -3.33 -15.16
N THR A 79 -10.67 -4.52 -14.58
CA THR A 79 -11.83 -5.41 -14.64
C THR A 79 -12.56 -5.51 -13.30
N TYR A 80 -12.04 -4.89 -12.24
CA TYR A 80 -12.61 -5.04 -10.90
C TYR A 80 -13.98 -4.36 -10.86
N MET A 81 -15.02 -5.11 -10.48
CA MET A 81 -16.38 -4.60 -10.24
C MET A 81 -16.89 -3.60 -11.30
N GLN A 82 -16.72 -3.89 -12.60
CA GLN A 82 -17.18 -3.01 -13.70
C GLN A 82 -18.71 -2.90 -13.79
N ASP A 83 -19.41 -3.85 -13.17
CA ASP A 83 -20.82 -3.78 -12.85
C ASP A 83 -21.05 -4.30 -11.42
N ILE A 84 -22.29 -4.18 -10.95
CA ILE A 84 -22.71 -4.59 -9.59
C ILE A 84 -22.60 -6.10 -9.35
N ASP A 85 -22.59 -6.92 -10.41
CA ASP A 85 -22.53 -8.37 -10.33
C ASP A 85 -21.08 -8.90 -10.48
N GLY A 86 -20.12 -8.02 -10.77
CA GLY A 86 -18.72 -8.35 -10.92
C GLY A 86 -18.44 -9.24 -12.13
N ASN A 87 -19.18 -9.06 -13.24
CA ASN A 87 -18.93 -9.81 -14.46
C ASN A 87 -17.55 -9.46 -15.06
N GLY A 88 -16.90 -10.45 -15.69
CA GLY A 88 -15.64 -10.23 -16.41
C GLY A 88 -14.41 -9.96 -15.54
N GLN A 89 -14.50 -10.03 -14.20
CA GLN A 89 -13.38 -9.69 -13.30
C GLN A 89 -12.09 -10.49 -13.56
N ARG A 90 -12.21 -11.71 -14.09
CA ARG A 90 -11.08 -12.60 -14.41
C ARG A 90 -10.55 -12.45 -15.83
N GLU A 91 -11.05 -11.51 -16.62
CA GLU A 91 -10.49 -11.22 -17.93
C GLU A 91 -9.11 -10.56 -17.79
N ALA A 92 -8.19 -10.99 -18.65
CA ALA A 92 -6.81 -10.49 -18.65
C ALA A 92 -6.72 -9.18 -19.46
N THR A 93 -7.30 -8.10 -18.95
CA THR A 93 -7.27 -6.75 -19.58
C THR A 93 -6.67 -5.67 -18.68
N SER A 94 -6.30 -6.05 -17.45
CA SER A 94 -5.59 -5.18 -16.51
C SER A 94 -4.13 -5.04 -16.91
N ARG A 95 -3.44 -4.03 -16.36
CA ARG A 95 -2.09 -3.69 -16.81
C ARG A 95 -1.23 -3.10 -15.71
N ILE A 96 0.06 -2.96 -16.01
CA ILE A 96 0.99 -2.12 -15.26
C ILE A 96 1.49 -1.03 -16.21
N SER A 97 1.30 0.23 -15.83
CA SER A 97 1.82 1.39 -16.55
C SER A 97 3.12 1.89 -15.90
N MET A 98 3.98 2.53 -16.71
CA MET A 98 5.20 3.20 -16.28
C MET A 98 5.14 4.66 -16.70
N HIS A 99 5.53 5.55 -15.80
CA HIS A 99 5.50 6.99 -16.00
C HIS A 99 6.85 7.60 -15.62
N THR A 100 7.33 8.53 -16.45
CA THR A 100 8.62 9.20 -16.26
C THR A 100 8.46 10.72 -16.32
N ASP A 101 9.07 11.41 -15.37
CA ASP A 101 9.38 12.84 -15.41
C ASP A 101 10.70 13.01 -16.17
N THR A 102 10.63 13.42 -17.44
CA THR A 102 11.79 13.43 -18.35
C THR A 102 12.64 14.69 -18.20
N ASN A 103 12.10 15.75 -17.60
CA ASN A 103 12.76 17.05 -17.47
C ASN A 103 13.11 17.41 -16.00
N GLY A 104 12.66 16.60 -15.04
CA GLY A 104 12.90 16.78 -13.61
C GLY A 104 12.08 17.89 -12.97
N ASP A 105 10.96 18.30 -13.58
CA ASP A 105 10.13 19.39 -13.06
C ASP A 105 9.11 18.93 -12.01
N GLY A 106 9.01 17.63 -11.77
CA GLY A 106 8.08 16.98 -10.84
C GLY A 106 6.77 16.53 -11.50
N THR A 107 6.60 16.75 -12.80
CA THR A 107 5.45 16.29 -13.62
C THR A 107 5.88 15.08 -14.43
N PHE A 108 5.06 14.04 -14.44
CA PHE A 108 5.31 12.86 -15.27
C PHE A 108 4.76 13.11 -16.67
N ASP A 109 5.63 13.32 -17.67
CA ASP A 109 5.26 13.71 -19.04
C ASP A 109 5.36 12.56 -20.06
N LYS A 110 6.02 11.45 -19.71
CA LYS A 110 6.10 10.26 -20.56
C LYS A 110 5.36 9.10 -19.91
N HIS A 111 4.42 8.50 -20.63
CA HIS A 111 3.60 7.38 -20.15
C HIS A 111 3.70 6.19 -21.11
N THR A 112 3.93 5.00 -20.58
CA THR A 112 3.92 3.74 -21.34
C THR A 112 3.11 2.66 -20.62
N VAL A 113 2.55 1.74 -21.40
CA VAL A 113 2.05 0.47 -20.84
C VAL A 113 3.25 -0.46 -20.74
N PHE A 114 3.71 -0.74 -19.53
CA PHE A 114 4.90 -1.55 -19.29
C PHE A 114 4.60 -3.04 -19.44
N VAL A 115 3.49 -3.51 -18.84
CA VAL A 115 2.99 -4.88 -19.00
C VAL A 115 1.48 -4.80 -19.24
N ASP A 116 1.00 -5.51 -20.26
CA ASP A 116 -0.42 -5.56 -20.62
C ASP A 116 -0.99 -6.97 -20.42
N LYS A 117 -2.32 -7.08 -20.49
CA LYS A 117 -3.08 -8.34 -20.46
C LYS A 117 -2.83 -9.18 -19.20
N LEU A 118 -2.90 -8.52 -18.05
CA LEU A 118 -2.80 -9.14 -16.73
C LEU A 118 -4.19 -9.40 -16.15
N MET A 119 -4.31 -10.44 -15.33
CA MET A 119 -5.49 -10.70 -14.51
C MET A 119 -5.34 -9.97 -13.17
N LEU A 120 -5.90 -8.76 -13.08
CA LEU A 120 -5.94 -7.94 -11.85
C LEU A 120 -4.61 -7.96 -11.07
N PRO A 121 -3.53 -7.33 -11.59
CA PRO A 121 -2.24 -7.31 -10.91
C PRO A 121 -2.37 -6.58 -9.57
N ARG A 122 -1.82 -7.19 -8.51
CA ARG A 122 -2.05 -6.72 -7.13
C ARG A 122 -0.79 -6.28 -6.41
N MET A 123 0.34 -6.89 -6.75
CA MET A 123 1.61 -6.64 -6.11
C MET A 123 2.67 -6.44 -7.17
N ILE A 124 3.45 -5.36 -7.01
CA ILE A 124 4.53 -5.02 -7.92
C ILE A 124 5.76 -4.57 -7.14
N LEU A 125 6.94 -5.00 -7.57
CA LEU A 125 8.22 -4.62 -6.95
C LEU A 125 9.28 -4.39 -8.04
N PRO A 126 9.74 -3.14 -8.25
CA PRO A 126 10.88 -2.86 -9.09
C PRO A 126 12.12 -3.54 -8.50
N LEU A 127 12.77 -4.40 -9.28
CA LEU A 127 13.92 -5.16 -8.84
C LEU A 127 15.21 -4.45 -9.30
N GLY A 128 15.46 -4.45 -10.61
CA GLY A 128 16.58 -3.81 -11.27
C GLY A 128 16.12 -2.88 -12.40
N LYS A 129 17.07 -2.38 -13.20
CA LYS A 129 16.75 -1.51 -14.34
C LYS A 129 15.87 -2.28 -15.34
N GLY A 130 14.67 -1.75 -15.60
CA GLY A 130 13.72 -2.35 -16.55
C GLY A 130 13.11 -3.66 -16.05
N GLN A 131 13.16 -3.93 -14.75
CA GLN A 131 12.73 -5.21 -14.17
C GLN A 131 11.69 -5.00 -13.06
N ILE A 132 10.56 -5.70 -13.16
CA ILE A 132 9.51 -5.66 -12.14
C ILE A 132 9.00 -7.08 -11.83
N VAL A 133 8.93 -7.42 -10.54
CA VAL A 133 8.29 -8.64 -10.06
C VAL A 133 6.80 -8.35 -9.89
N VAL A 134 5.95 -9.24 -10.40
CA VAL A 134 4.50 -9.06 -10.46
C VAL A 134 3.79 -10.27 -9.90
N ASN A 135 2.75 -10.03 -9.10
CA ASN A 135 1.72 -11.01 -8.79
C ASN A 135 0.37 -10.63 -9.41
N GLU A 136 -0.28 -11.62 -10.02
CA GLU A 136 -1.63 -11.56 -10.56
C GLU A 136 -2.61 -12.22 -9.58
N THR A 137 -3.91 -11.91 -9.73
CA THR A 137 -4.95 -12.51 -8.87
C THR A 137 -5.09 -14.02 -9.12
N ASP A 138 -5.62 -14.75 -8.13
CA ASP A 138 -5.86 -16.21 -8.12
C ASP A 138 -4.61 -17.12 -8.08
N THR A 139 -3.39 -16.57 -8.09
CA THR A 139 -2.12 -17.30 -7.93
C THR A 139 -1.19 -16.66 -6.90
N LEU A 140 -0.34 -17.47 -6.27
CA LEU A 140 0.81 -17.02 -5.48
C LEU A 140 2.10 -16.94 -6.31
N ASP A 141 2.07 -17.37 -7.56
CA ASP A 141 3.23 -17.28 -8.45
C ASP A 141 3.63 -15.82 -8.65
N LEU A 142 4.94 -15.60 -8.66
CA LEU A 142 5.54 -14.30 -8.95
C LEU A 142 6.28 -14.42 -10.28
N HIS A 143 6.04 -13.46 -11.17
CA HIS A 143 6.70 -13.40 -12.46
C HIS A 143 7.59 -12.16 -12.54
N LEU A 144 8.79 -12.32 -13.08
CA LEU A 144 9.69 -11.23 -13.43
C LEU A 144 9.40 -10.81 -14.87
N TYR A 145 9.04 -9.54 -15.03
CA TYR A 145 8.93 -8.90 -16.33
C TYR A 145 10.15 -8.02 -16.55
N THR A 146 10.78 -8.15 -17.72
CA THR A 146 11.98 -7.40 -18.09
C THR A 146 11.76 -6.69 -19.43
N ASP A 147 12.17 -5.44 -19.50
CA ASP A 147 12.37 -4.65 -20.72
C ASP A 147 13.84 -4.81 -21.13
N THR A 148 14.10 -5.61 -22.18
CA THR A 148 15.48 -5.97 -22.58
C THR A 148 16.10 -5.01 -23.60
N ASP A 149 15.30 -4.21 -24.30
CA ASP A 149 15.75 -3.24 -25.31
C ASP A 149 15.62 -1.77 -24.87
N ASN A 150 15.09 -1.52 -23.67
CA ASN A 150 14.91 -0.22 -23.03
C ASN A 150 13.94 0.70 -23.81
N ASP A 151 12.93 0.12 -24.47
CA ASP A 151 11.85 0.87 -25.14
C ASP A 151 10.75 1.34 -24.18
N GLY A 152 10.76 0.87 -22.92
CA GLY A 152 9.78 1.17 -21.89
C GLY A 152 8.62 0.19 -21.81
N LYS A 153 8.75 -1.01 -22.40
CA LYS A 153 7.81 -2.12 -22.33
C LYS A 153 8.54 -3.41 -22.00
N ALA A 154 7.94 -4.25 -21.17
CA ALA A 154 8.50 -5.57 -20.91
C ALA A 154 8.28 -6.49 -22.12
N ASP A 155 9.36 -7.10 -22.59
CA ASP A 155 9.39 -8.06 -23.70
C ASP A 155 9.67 -9.51 -23.24
N LYS A 156 10.09 -9.68 -21.98
CA LYS A 156 10.42 -10.97 -21.38
C LYS A 156 9.64 -11.21 -20.09
N LYS A 157 9.04 -12.39 -19.96
CA LYS A 157 8.35 -12.89 -18.75
C LYS A 157 9.01 -14.18 -18.28
N GLU A 158 9.40 -14.22 -17.02
CA GLU A 158 10.02 -15.40 -16.39
C GLU A 158 9.32 -15.72 -15.07
N LEU A 159 9.19 -17.01 -14.74
CA LEU A 159 8.74 -17.41 -13.40
C LEU A 159 9.84 -17.05 -12.40
N TRP A 160 9.55 -16.12 -11.49
CA TRP A 160 10.49 -15.64 -10.48
C TRP A 160 10.42 -16.48 -9.20
N TRP A 161 9.20 -16.85 -8.80
CA TRP A 161 8.97 -17.78 -7.69
C TRP A 161 7.67 -18.56 -7.92
N GLN A 162 7.72 -19.87 -7.70
CA GLN A 162 6.57 -20.75 -7.80
C GLN A 162 5.87 -20.85 -6.45
N GLY A 163 4.70 -20.23 -6.34
CA GLY A 163 3.86 -20.25 -5.15
C GLY A 163 2.65 -21.18 -5.26
N GLY A 164 2.18 -21.43 -6.48
CA GLY A 164 1.00 -22.25 -6.75
C GLY A 164 -0.33 -21.50 -6.64
N PRO A 165 -1.46 -22.20 -6.77
CA PRO A 165 -2.78 -21.59 -6.81
C PRO A 165 -3.19 -21.00 -5.44
N ARG A 166 -3.94 -19.89 -5.44
CA ARG A 166 -4.51 -19.27 -4.24
C ARG A 166 -6.04 -19.36 -4.18
N GLY A 167 -6.70 -19.01 -5.30
CA GLY A 167 -8.17 -18.93 -5.44
C GLY A 167 -8.88 -18.08 -4.36
N GLY A 168 -10.22 -18.12 -4.38
CA GLY A 168 -11.07 -17.48 -3.36
C GLY A 168 -11.63 -16.12 -3.78
N ASN A 169 -12.10 -15.35 -2.79
CA ASN A 169 -12.65 -14.02 -3.02
C ASN A 169 -11.55 -13.04 -3.45
N LEU A 170 -11.83 -12.22 -4.47
CA LEU A 170 -10.86 -11.32 -5.10
C LEU A 170 -10.43 -10.15 -4.20
N GLU A 171 -11.19 -9.81 -3.15
CA GLU A 171 -10.80 -8.81 -2.15
C GLU A 171 -9.82 -9.40 -1.12
N HIS A 172 -9.90 -10.71 -0.86
CA HIS A 172 -9.15 -11.43 0.20
C HIS A 172 -7.88 -12.14 -0.32
N GLN A 173 -7.26 -11.56 -1.34
CA GLN A 173 -6.02 -12.04 -1.94
C GLN A 173 -4.80 -11.29 -1.36
N PRO A 174 -3.59 -11.86 -1.39
CA PRO A 174 -2.37 -11.20 -0.94
C PRO A 174 -2.14 -9.83 -1.60
N SER A 175 -1.54 -8.94 -0.82
CA SER A 175 -1.01 -7.65 -1.25
C SER A 175 0.41 -7.45 -0.70
N GLY A 176 1.16 -6.49 -1.24
CA GLY A 176 2.51 -6.19 -0.80
C GLY A 176 3.60 -6.35 -1.85
N LEU A 177 4.57 -7.23 -1.57
CA LEU A 177 5.93 -7.27 -2.14
C LEU A 177 6.83 -6.14 -1.60
N VAL A 178 6.78 -5.88 -0.29
CA VAL A 178 7.67 -4.92 0.35
C VAL A 178 9.02 -5.58 0.62
N TRP A 179 10.08 -5.11 -0.06
CA TRP A 179 11.47 -5.43 0.25
C TRP A 179 11.88 -4.67 1.51
N ALA A 180 12.00 -5.38 2.62
CA ALA A 180 12.31 -4.82 3.92
C ALA A 180 13.82 -4.68 4.14
N ILE A 181 14.18 -3.98 5.22
CA ILE A 181 15.57 -3.70 5.57
C ILE A 181 16.38 -4.97 5.83
N ASP A 182 15.75 -6.08 6.19
CA ASP A 182 16.40 -7.38 6.41
C ASP A 182 16.63 -8.18 5.11
N ASN A 183 16.46 -7.53 3.96
CA ASN A 183 16.51 -8.12 2.62
C ASN A 183 15.45 -9.20 2.37
N SER A 184 14.45 -9.34 3.25
CA SER A 184 13.30 -10.18 3.01
C SER A 184 12.16 -9.40 2.37
N ILE A 185 11.30 -10.12 1.65
CA ILE A 185 10.16 -9.59 0.93
C ILE A 185 8.90 -10.13 1.61
N TYR A 186 8.07 -9.21 2.08
CA TYR A 186 6.88 -9.51 2.85
C TYR A 186 5.61 -9.29 2.02
N THR A 187 4.60 -10.11 2.32
CA THR A 187 3.26 -10.03 1.75
C THR A 187 2.22 -10.21 2.87
N THR A 188 1.01 -9.72 2.64
CA THR A 188 -0.13 -10.00 3.53
C THR A 188 -0.61 -11.45 3.34
N TYR A 189 -1.42 -11.95 4.29
CA TYR A 189 -1.96 -13.33 4.35
C TYR A 189 -0.95 -14.48 4.49
N ASN A 190 0.20 -14.39 3.83
CA ASN A 190 1.18 -15.45 3.79
C ASN A 190 1.97 -15.52 5.11
N SER A 191 2.06 -16.73 5.68
CA SER A 191 2.91 -17.01 6.84
C SER A 191 4.33 -17.36 6.42
N PHE A 192 4.86 -16.65 5.41
CA PHE A 192 6.25 -16.78 4.96
C PHE A 192 6.74 -15.44 4.40
N ARG A 193 8.05 -15.30 4.35
CA ARG A 193 8.75 -14.22 3.63
C ARG A 193 9.67 -14.83 2.58
N LEU A 194 9.90 -14.09 1.51
CA LEU A 194 10.85 -14.49 0.47
C LEU A 194 12.16 -13.72 0.63
N ARG A 195 13.26 -14.24 0.13
CA ARG A 195 14.52 -13.51 0.01
C ARG A 195 15.14 -13.81 -1.33
N TRP A 196 15.54 -12.77 -2.05
CA TRP A 196 16.35 -12.95 -3.24
C TRP A 196 17.80 -13.25 -2.84
N THR A 197 18.41 -14.22 -3.52
CA THR A 197 19.84 -14.52 -3.41
C THR A 197 20.42 -14.75 -4.82
N PRO A 198 21.74 -14.72 -4.99
CA PRO A 198 22.36 -15.07 -6.27
C PRO A 198 22.04 -16.49 -6.74
N GLY A 199 21.70 -17.39 -5.80
CA GLY A 199 21.29 -18.77 -6.08
C GLY A 199 19.79 -18.96 -6.31
N GLY A 200 19.00 -17.88 -6.31
CA GLY A 200 17.53 -17.93 -6.47
C GLY A 200 16.77 -17.47 -5.23
N ILE A 201 15.47 -17.76 -5.21
CA ILE A 201 14.56 -17.27 -4.17
C ILE A 201 14.47 -18.26 -3.02
N VAL A 202 14.78 -17.79 -1.81
CA VAL A 202 14.66 -18.56 -0.58
C VAL A 202 13.34 -18.20 0.11
N LYS A 203 12.56 -19.21 0.49
CA LYS A 203 11.36 -19.06 1.32
C LYS A 203 11.72 -19.34 2.78
N GLU A 204 11.27 -18.47 3.67
CA GLU A 204 11.38 -18.65 5.12
C GLU A 204 10.00 -18.53 5.77
N GLU A 205 9.65 -19.48 6.64
CA GLU A 205 8.39 -19.45 7.38
C GLU A 205 8.36 -18.29 8.39
N THR A 206 7.18 -17.71 8.58
CA THR A 206 6.88 -16.67 9.58
C THR A 206 5.61 -17.07 10.34
N LYS A 207 5.17 -16.27 11.30
CA LYS A 207 3.83 -16.40 11.88
C LYS A 207 2.81 -15.65 11.02
N PRO A 208 1.50 -15.95 11.16
CA PRO A 208 0.47 -15.17 10.50
C PRO A 208 0.61 -13.68 10.81
N ASN A 209 0.45 -12.82 9.80
CA ASN A 209 0.55 -11.36 9.98
C ASN A 209 -0.81 -10.67 10.17
N ASP A 210 -1.93 -11.37 9.93
CA ASP A 210 -3.30 -10.84 10.01
C ASP A 210 -3.54 -9.62 9.11
N GLY A 211 -2.65 -9.31 8.18
CA GLY A 211 -2.83 -8.23 7.20
C GLY A 211 -3.70 -8.68 6.03
N GLN A 212 -4.43 -7.72 5.43
CA GLN A 212 -5.26 -7.93 4.26
C GLN A 212 -4.74 -7.13 3.06
N TRP A 213 -4.99 -5.82 3.05
CA TRP A 213 -4.66 -4.94 1.92
C TRP A 213 -3.72 -3.82 2.35
N GLY A 214 -2.42 -4.03 2.15
CA GLY A 214 -1.38 -3.08 2.50
C GLY A 214 -0.52 -3.55 3.66
N LEU A 215 0.77 -3.26 3.52
CA LEU A 215 1.78 -3.36 4.56
C LEU A 215 2.85 -2.29 4.29
N GLY A 216 3.49 -1.83 5.36
CA GLY A 216 4.58 -0.87 5.32
C GLY A 216 5.63 -1.20 6.37
N MET A 217 6.68 -0.39 6.44
CA MET A 217 7.82 -0.63 7.31
C MET A 217 8.35 0.68 7.88
N ASP A 218 8.73 0.71 9.15
CA ASP A 218 9.43 1.87 9.73
C ASP A 218 10.94 1.91 9.36
N ASN A 219 11.69 2.87 9.88
CA ASN A 219 13.13 2.97 9.60
C ASN A 219 13.98 1.82 10.19
N HIS A 220 13.39 0.96 11.03
CA HIS A 220 14.08 -0.09 11.79
C HIS A 220 13.69 -1.50 11.34
N GLY A 221 12.82 -1.64 10.35
CA GLY A 221 12.34 -2.95 9.91
C GLY A 221 11.10 -3.46 10.64
N SER A 222 10.46 -2.65 11.49
CA SER A 222 9.17 -3.05 12.06
C SER A 222 8.12 -2.98 10.97
N MET A 223 7.49 -4.11 10.66
CA MET A 223 6.40 -4.17 9.70
C MET A 223 5.10 -3.69 10.34
N TYR A 224 4.28 -3.00 9.54
CA TYR A 224 2.92 -2.62 9.88
C TYR A 224 1.99 -3.19 8.82
N TYR A 225 0.93 -3.86 9.25
CA TYR A 225 -0.11 -4.40 8.37
C TYR A 225 -1.42 -3.72 8.68
N VAL A 226 -2.36 -3.72 7.74
CA VAL A 226 -3.72 -3.25 7.98
C VAL A 226 -4.73 -4.32 7.58
N ASN A 227 -5.77 -4.47 8.40
CA ASN A 227 -6.82 -5.45 8.22
C ASN A 227 -8.19 -4.78 8.17
N ALA A 228 -8.86 -4.93 7.03
CA ALA A 228 -10.26 -4.54 6.83
C ALA A 228 -11.21 -5.57 7.44
N GLY A 229 -10.91 -6.87 7.29
CA GLY A 229 -11.62 -7.99 7.87
C GLY A 229 -11.75 -7.91 9.39
N GLY A 230 -13.00 -8.00 9.86
CA GLY A 230 -13.31 -7.87 11.28
C GLY A 230 -13.08 -6.45 11.84
N GLU A 231 -12.89 -5.45 10.98
CA GLU A 231 -12.94 -4.03 11.34
C GLU A 231 -11.83 -3.65 12.36
N LYS A 232 -10.65 -4.26 12.18
CA LYS A 232 -9.54 -4.20 13.14
C LYS A 232 -8.66 -2.95 12.99
N GLY A 233 -8.34 -2.56 11.75
CA GLY A 233 -7.35 -1.52 11.47
C GLY A 233 -5.91 -2.06 11.46
N PRO A 234 -4.91 -1.28 11.89
CA PRO A 234 -3.50 -1.72 11.93
C PRO A 234 -3.27 -2.95 12.83
N VAL A 235 -2.41 -3.86 12.40
CA VAL A 235 -2.08 -5.10 13.13
C VAL A 235 -0.60 -5.49 12.95
N SER A 236 -0.12 -6.35 13.84
CA SER A 236 1.17 -7.03 13.80
C SER A 236 2.38 -6.11 13.74
N PHE A 237 2.29 -4.98 14.47
CA PHE A 237 3.34 -3.94 14.51
C PHE A 237 4.14 -3.88 15.82
N GLN A 238 3.80 -4.72 16.80
CA GLN A 238 4.51 -4.77 18.09
C GLN A 238 5.88 -5.46 18.00
N ALA A 239 5.95 -6.56 17.27
CA ALA A 239 7.16 -7.36 17.12
C ALA A 239 7.28 -7.90 15.69
N PRO A 240 8.50 -8.23 15.22
CA PRO A 240 8.69 -8.89 13.94
C PRO A 240 7.86 -10.18 13.84
N VAL A 241 7.12 -10.34 12.74
CA VAL A 241 6.22 -11.49 12.49
C VAL A 241 6.94 -12.83 12.43
N VAL A 242 8.27 -12.84 12.30
CA VAL A 242 9.10 -14.05 12.45
C VAL A 242 9.02 -14.63 13.86
N TYR A 243 8.84 -13.79 14.89
CA TYR A 243 8.78 -14.20 16.28
C TYR A 243 7.36 -14.47 16.76
N GLY A 244 6.38 -13.73 16.26
CA GLY A 244 5.02 -13.84 16.76
C GLY A 244 4.04 -12.86 16.12
N MET A 245 2.77 -13.25 16.12
CA MET A 245 1.65 -12.33 15.92
C MET A 245 1.21 -11.84 17.29
N PHE A 246 1.48 -10.56 17.59
CA PHE A 246 1.14 -9.95 18.89
C PHE A 246 0.32 -8.68 18.68
N ASN A 247 -0.97 -8.76 19.01
CA ASN A 247 -1.98 -7.72 18.81
C ASN A 247 -2.76 -7.49 20.13
N PRO A 248 -2.13 -6.90 21.15
CA PRO A 248 -2.80 -6.68 22.43
C PRO A 248 -3.86 -5.58 22.27
N GLN A 249 -4.89 -5.57 23.12
CA GLN A 249 -6.03 -4.65 22.96
C GLN A 249 -5.66 -3.19 23.24
N ASP A 250 -4.69 -2.97 24.12
CA ASP A 250 -4.15 -1.68 24.57
C ASP A 250 -3.13 -1.06 23.61
N GLN A 251 -2.89 -1.66 22.43
CA GLN A 251 -2.08 -1.05 21.37
C GLN A 251 -2.72 0.17 20.69
N PHE A 252 -3.91 0.57 21.13
CA PHE A 252 -4.65 1.71 20.64
C PHE A 252 -5.07 2.60 21.80
N GLN A 253 -4.92 3.90 21.63
CA GLN A 253 -5.53 4.87 22.54
C GLN A 253 -7.06 4.77 22.49
N ASP A 254 -7.72 5.06 23.62
CA ASP A 254 -9.17 5.18 23.68
C ASP A 254 -9.71 6.09 22.57
N GLY A 255 -10.75 5.61 21.89
CA GLY A 255 -11.37 6.31 20.75
C GLY A 255 -10.62 6.16 19.42
N PHE A 256 -9.44 5.54 19.36
CA PHE A 256 -8.66 5.42 18.12
C PHE A 256 -9.45 4.78 16.96
N LYS A 257 -10.28 3.78 17.27
CA LYS A 257 -11.11 3.09 16.27
C LYS A 257 -12.30 3.90 15.77
N GLU A 258 -12.59 5.04 16.40
CA GLU A 258 -13.64 5.95 15.96
C GLU A 258 -13.18 6.71 14.70
N LEU A 259 -14.09 6.81 13.74
CA LEU A 259 -13.87 7.54 12.49
C LEU A 259 -14.73 8.81 12.42
N PHE A 260 -14.22 9.79 11.68
CA PHE A 260 -14.88 11.05 11.41
C PHE A 260 -14.90 11.44 9.92
N PRO A 261 -15.53 10.64 9.03
CA PRO A 261 -15.66 10.95 7.61
C PRO A 261 -16.35 12.28 7.34
N ALA A 262 -16.03 12.91 6.21
CA ALA A 262 -16.78 14.05 5.69
C ALA A 262 -17.91 13.64 4.72
N ALA A 263 -17.84 12.41 4.18
CA ALA A 263 -18.79 11.85 3.24
C ALA A 263 -19.84 10.99 3.96
N GLY A 264 -21.12 11.35 3.80
CA GLY A 264 -22.25 10.53 4.22
C GLY A 264 -22.70 9.60 3.10
N ALA A 265 -22.34 8.33 3.19
CA ALA A 265 -22.92 7.26 2.38
C ALA A 265 -22.91 5.98 3.22
N ARG A 266 -24.03 5.26 3.24
CA ARG A 266 -24.21 4.08 4.09
C ARG A 266 -23.71 2.79 3.45
N ASP A 267 -22.73 2.88 2.55
CA ASP A 267 -22.13 1.79 1.76
C ASP A 267 -21.03 1.04 2.52
N PHE A 268 -21.27 0.74 3.79
CA PHE A 268 -20.37 -0.05 4.63
C PHE A 268 -20.91 -1.46 4.89
N GLN A 269 -20.00 -2.43 4.89
CA GLN A 269 -20.31 -3.84 5.04
C GLN A 269 -20.92 -4.18 6.40
N GLY A 270 -20.49 -3.50 7.47
CA GLY A 270 -21.04 -3.68 8.81
C GLY A 270 -22.53 -3.31 8.94
N GLY A 271 -23.11 -2.69 7.90
CA GLY A 271 -24.53 -2.38 7.85
C GLY A 271 -24.95 -1.28 8.84
N PRO A 272 -26.24 -1.17 9.16
CA PRO A 272 -26.79 -0.07 9.95
C PRO A 272 -26.13 0.18 11.32
N SER A 273 -25.53 -0.83 11.93
CA SER A 273 -24.83 -0.71 13.22
C SER A 273 -23.56 0.15 13.16
N ARG A 274 -23.03 0.39 11.95
CA ARG A 274 -21.85 1.24 11.70
C ARG A 274 -22.19 2.64 11.22
N VAL A 275 -23.48 3.01 11.21
CA VAL A 275 -23.93 4.37 10.90
C VAL A 275 -23.75 5.25 12.13
N ARG A 276 -23.08 6.39 11.96
CA ARG A 276 -23.21 7.53 12.88
C ARG A 276 -24.41 8.37 12.44
N GLU A 277 -25.40 8.49 13.30
CA GLU A 277 -26.57 9.33 13.08
C GLU A 277 -26.39 10.69 13.78
N PRO A 278 -26.97 11.78 13.22
CA PRO A 278 -27.79 11.84 12.01
C PRO A 278 -27.00 11.96 10.69
N GLU A 279 -25.67 12.03 10.73
CA GLU A 279 -24.84 12.37 9.57
C GLU A 279 -24.79 11.27 8.49
N GLY A 280 -25.16 10.03 8.83
CA GLY A 280 -25.12 8.90 7.91
C GLY A 280 -23.70 8.46 7.54
N THR A 281 -22.70 8.85 8.34
CA THR A 281 -21.27 8.56 8.09
C THR A 281 -20.83 7.26 8.78
N LEU A 282 -19.75 6.66 8.30
CA LEU A 282 -19.13 5.50 8.95
C LEU A 282 -18.58 5.86 10.35
N SER A 283 -18.89 5.06 11.38
CA SER A 283 -18.49 5.33 12.77
C SER A 283 -17.18 4.68 13.23
N GLY A 284 -16.72 3.62 12.56
CA GLY A 284 -15.48 2.90 12.88
C GLY A 284 -14.88 2.21 11.65
N PHE A 285 -13.66 1.68 11.76
CA PHE A 285 -12.97 1.03 10.63
C PHE A 285 -13.86 0.00 9.92
N SER A 286 -13.84 0.00 8.58
CA SER A 286 -14.57 -0.97 7.77
C SER A 286 -13.73 -1.54 6.63
N SER A 287 -12.79 -0.76 6.09
CA SER A 287 -12.06 -1.11 4.87
C SER A 287 -10.59 -0.68 4.91
N GLY A 288 -9.98 -0.66 6.10
CA GLY A 288 -8.57 -0.29 6.28
C GLY A 288 -7.65 -0.86 5.20
N ALA A 289 -7.03 0.02 4.43
CA ALA A 289 -6.30 -0.30 3.21
C ALA A 289 -5.04 0.57 3.08
N GLY A 290 -3.98 0.05 2.45
CA GLY A 290 -2.85 0.88 2.02
C GLY A 290 -2.12 1.55 3.18
N ILE A 291 -1.41 0.78 3.99
CA ILE A 291 -0.67 1.31 5.14
C ILE A 291 0.80 1.58 4.78
N ASP A 292 1.34 2.71 5.20
CA ASP A 292 2.77 2.99 5.18
C ASP A 292 3.19 3.85 6.38
N VAL A 293 4.45 3.76 6.77
CA VAL A 293 5.06 4.62 7.80
C VAL A 293 5.75 5.76 7.08
N PHE A 294 5.46 7.01 7.43
CA PHE A 294 6.09 8.14 6.75
C PHE A 294 7.57 8.25 7.12
N ARG A 295 8.42 8.22 6.08
CA ARG A 295 9.90 8.19 6.17
C ARG A 295 10.56 9.18 5.20
N GLY A 296 9.77 10.06 4.58
CA GLY A 296 10.22 11.11 3.67
C GLY A 296 10.70 12.37 4.39
N ASP A 297 11.35 13.26 3.66
CA ASP A 297 12.01 14.47 4.21
C ASP A 297 11.47 15.79 3.65
N GLN A 298 10.39 15.77 2.86
CA GLN A 298 9.78 16.97 2.27
C GLN A 298 8.41 17.35 2.84
N LEU A 299 7.95 16.65 3.89
CA LEU A 299 6.79 17.05 4.70
C LEU A 299 7.26 17.43 6.12
N PRO A 300 6.41 18.10 6.94
CA PRO A 300 6.78 18.49 8.30
C PRO A 300 7.37 17.33 9.11
N ALA A 301 8.51 17.59 9.78
CA ALA A 301 9.31 16.56 10.45
C ALA A 301 8.55 15.80 11.56
N GLU A 302 7.48 16.39 12.10
CA GLU A 302 6.60 15.73 13.06
C GLU A 302 5.81 14.54 12.49
N LEU A 303 5.79 14.36 11.17
CA LEU A 303 5.18 13.18 10.53
C LEU A 303 6.13 11.98 10.53
N LEU A 304 7.44 12.17 10.73
CA LEU A 304 8.42 11.09 10.63
C LEU A 304 8.12 9.98 11.64
N GLY A 305 7.89 8.77 11.12
CA GLY A 305 7.53 7.60 11.94
C GLY A 305 6.04 7.45 12.22
N ASP A 306 5.20 8.41 11.81
CA ASP A 306 3.75 8.25 11.91
C ASP A 306 3.22 7.31 10.83
N VAL A 307 2.17 6.59 11.17
CA VAL A 307 1.53 5.60 10.30
C VAL A 307 0.40 6.28 9.53
N PHE A 308 0.34 6.07 8.23
CA PHE A 308 -0.75 6.50 7.38
C PHE A 308 -1.45 5.29 6.77
N PHE A 309 -2.78 5.26 6.80
CA PHE A 309 -3.55 4.25 6.11
C PHE A 309 -4.91 4.77 5.66
N GLY A 310 -5.39 4.22 4.55
CA GLY A 310 -6.65 4.58 3.93
C GLY A 310 -7.83 3.87 4.57
N GLU A 311 -8.97 4.52 4.49
CA GLU A 311 -10.28 3.93 4.75
C GLU A 311 -11.17 4.30 3.55
N PRO A 312 -11.10 3.51 2.45
CA PRO A 312 -11.82 3.74 1.21
C PRO A 312 -13.34 3.92 1.38
N VAL A 313 -13.98 3.18 2.27
CA VAL A 313 -15.40 3.36 2.60
C VAL A 313 -15.64 4.65 3.38
N GLY A 314 -14.71 5.08 4.23
CA GLY A 314 -14.77 6.37 4.91
C GLY A 314 -14.35 7.58 4.07
N ARG A 315 -13.82 7.38 2.85
CA ARG A 315 -13.28 8.44 1.97
C ARG A 315 -12.22 9.28 2.71
N LEU A 316 -11.37 8.63 3.49
CA LEU A 316 -10.43 9.30 4.38
C LEU A 316 -9.09 8.58 4.46
N VAL A 317 -8.08 9.30 4.95
CA VAL A 317 -6.78 8.75 5.37
C VAL A 317 -6.56 9.10 6.83
N ARG A 318 -6.27 8.07 7.62
CA ARG A 318 -5.88 8.19 9.02
C ARG A 318 -4.37 8.43 9.09
N ARG A 319 -3.97 9.43 9.87
CA ARG A 319 -2.62 9.54 10.46
C ARG A 319 -2.70 8.99 11.87
N ALA A 320 -1.78 8.10 12.24
CA ALA A 320 -1.64 7.60 13.58
C ALA A 320 -0.23 7.88 14.12
N LYS A 321 -0.15 8.62 15.22
CA LYS A 321 1.09 8.81 15.96
C LYS A 321 1.43 7.52 16.69
N VAL A 322 2.71 7.12 16.65
CA VAL A 322 3.21 5.93 17.34
C VAL A 322 3.81 6.36 18.69
N GLY A 323 3.05 6.18 19.76
CA GLY A 323 3.55 6.32 21.13
C GLY A 323 4.25 5.05 21.63
N ASN A 324 5.00 5.17 22.73
CA ASN A 324 5.59 4.04 23.44
C ASN A 324 5.20 4.11 24.91
N ASP A 325 4.51 3.08 25.41
CA ASP A 325 4.16 2.92 26.81
C ASP A 325 4.85 1.66 27.36
N GLY A 326 5.93 1.83 28.13
CA GLY A 326 6.65 0.71 28.73
C GLY A 326 7.22 -0.32 27.74
N GLY A 327 7.43 0.05 26.48
CA GLY A 327 7.84 -0.85 25.39
C GLY A 327 6.71 -1.27 24.45
N LEU A 328 5.45 -1.01 24.81
CA LEU A 328 4.29 -1.25 23.95
C LEU A 328 4.12 -0.08 22.98
N LYS A 329 4.00 -0.37 21.67
CA LYS A 329 3.63 0.68 20.70
C LYS A 329 2.14 0.95 20.79
N VAL A 330 1.77 2.22 20.98
CA VAL A 330 0.36 2.64 21.09
C VAL A 330 0.04 3.62 19.99
N LEU A 331 -0.92 3.27 19.12
CA LEU A 331 -1.37 4.16 18.05
C LEU A 331 -2.41 5.16 18.54
N GLN A 332 -2.22 6.42 18.16
CA GLN A 332 -3.04 7.56 18.58
C GLN A 332 -3.52 8.35 17.37
N ASN A 333 -4.79 8.77 17.36
CA ASN A 333 -5.28 9.70 16.36
C ASN A 333 -5.04 11.14 16.87
N PRO A 334 -4.08 11.90 16.32
CA PRO A 334 -3.81 13.26 16.80
C PRO A 334 -4.99 14.22 16.57
N TYR A 335 -5.97 13.85 15.75
CA TYR A 335 -7.16 14.63 15.42
C TYR A 335 -8.41 14.22 16.20
N GLN A 336 -8.29 13.28 17.14
CA GLN A 336 -9.40 12.80 17.98
C GLN A 336 -10.10 13.96 18.73
N PRO A 337 -9.40 14.93 19.36
CA PRO A 337 -10.06 16.01 20.08
C PRO A 337 -10.94 16.90 19.19
N GLN A 338 -10.57 17.05 17.92
CA GLN A 338 -11.32 17.83 16.92
C GLN A 338 -12.37 16.98 16.19
N LYS A 339 -12.51 15.68 16.52
CA LYS A 339 -13.37 14.72 15.81
C LYS A 339 -13.12 14.79 14.30
N SER A 340 -11.85 14.65 13.92
CA SER A 340 -11.40 14.77 12.54
C SER A 340 -10.37 13.69 12.17
N GLU A 341 -9.98 13.73 10.90
CA GLU A 341 -8.95 12.91 10.29
C GLU A 341 -7.82 13.77 9.73
N PHE A 342 -6.74 13.11 9.29
CA PHE A 342 -5.70 13.77 8.52
C PHE A 342 -6.21 14.23 7.15
N LEU A 343 -6.79 13.34 6.36
CA LEU A 343 -7.43 13.70 5.09
C LEU A 343 -8.84 13.15 5.07
N ARG A 344 -9.81 14.01 4.73
CA ARG A 344 -11.19 13.59 4.44
C ARG A 344 -11.60 14.11 3.09
N SER A 345 -12.48 13.39 2.41
CA SER A 345 -13.15 13.87 1.21
C SER A 345 -14.66 13.81 1.39
N SER A 346 -15.37 14.82 0.88
CA SER A 346 -16.83 14.75 0.69
C SER A 346 -17.22 14.12 -0.66
N ASP A 347 -16.25 13.73 -1.50
CA ASP A 347 -16.51 12.97 -2.71
C ASP A 347 -16.74 11.50 -2.39
N LEU A 348 -17.93 10.99 -2.68
CA LEU A 348 -18.31 9.59 -2.43
C LEU A 348 -17.47 8.59 -3.23
N CYS A 349 -16.78 9.02 -4.28
CA CYS A 349 -15.96 8.17 -5.14
C CYS A 349 -14.47 8.20 -4.79
N PHE A 350 -14.01 9.01 -3.81
CA PHE A 350 -12.61 8.97 -3.36
C PHE A 350 -12.31 7.67 -2.59
N ARG A 351 -11.43 6.82 -3.12
CA ARG A 351 -11.07 5.51 -2.57
C ARG A 351 -9.54 5.40 -2.39
N PRO A 352 -8.96 5.93 -1.29
CA PRO A 352 -7.52 5.83 -1.02
C PRO A 352 -7.13 4.39 -0.64
N VAL A 353 -6.57 3.63 -1.58
CA VAL A 353 -6.28 2.20 -1.43
C VAL A 353 -4.79 1.88 -1.22
N ASN A 354 -3.89 2.83 -1.47
CA ASN A 354 -2.45 2.65 -1.26
C ASN A 354 -1.74 3.96 -0.94
N MET A 355 -0.64 3.85 -0.19
CA MET A 355 0.26 4.93 0.21
C MET A 355 1.68 4.53 -0.12
N THR A 356 2.48 5.49 -0.58
CA THR A 356 3.87 5.21 -0.97
C THR A 356 4.78 6.38 -0.60
N ASN A 357 5.80 6.12 0.22
CA ASN A 357 6.93 7.04 0.35
C ASN A 357 7.67 7.16 -1.00
N ALA A 358 7.80 8.38 -1.51
CA ALA A 358 8.34 8.63 -2.85
C ALA A 358 9.80 9.10 -2.83
N PRO A 359 10.52 9.01 -3.97
CA PRO A 359 11.89 9.53 -4.10
C PRO A 359 12.00 11.02 -3.79
N ASP A 360 10.93 11.78 -4.06
CA ASP A 360 10.87 13.21 -3.80
C ASP A 360 10.69 13.58 -2.32
N GLY A 361 10.63 12.59 -1.41
CA GLY A 361 10.50 12.82 0.03
C GLY A 361 9.09 13.14 0.51
N THR A 362 8.09 13.07 -0.37
CA THR A 362 6.67 13.21 -0.04
C THR A 362 5.96 11.85 0.02
N LEU A 363 4.64 11.88 0.30
CA LEU A 363 3.79 10.70 0.32
C LEU A 363 2.80 10.74 -0.84
N TYR A 364 2.70 9.64 -1.58
CA TYR A 364 1.74 9.49 -2.68
C TYR A 364 0.55 8.67 -2.21
N ILE A 365 -0.64 9.04 -2.66
CA ILE A 365 -1.90 8.37 -2.35
C ILE A 365 -2.50 7.87 -3.66
N THR A 366 -2.67 6.56 -3.75
CA THR A 366 -3.35 5.91 -4.88
C THR A 366 -4.85 5.87 -4.60
N ASP A 367 -5.60 6.61 -5.42
CA ASP A 367 -7.05 6.70 -5.38
C ASP A 367 -7.64 5.86 -6.52
N MET A 368 -8.31 4.77 -6.19
CA MET A 368 -8.94 3.91 -7.21
C MET A 368 -10.09 4.63 -7.94
N TYR A 369 -10.59 5.75 -7.38
CA TYR A 369 -11.71 6.57 -7.82
C TYR A 369 -12.87 5.81 -8.47
N ARG A 370 -13.82 5.34 -7.65
CA ARG A 370 -14.94 4.52 -8.12
C ARG A 370 -16.11 4.51 -7.15
N GLY A 371 -17.28 4.14 -7.66
CA GLY A 371 -18.49 4.04 -6.87
C GLY A 371 -18.49 2.83 -5.94
N ILE A 372 -18.40 1.60 -6.45
CA ILE A 372 -18.32 0.38 -5.60
C ILE A 372 -16.87 0.13 -5.21
N ILE A 373 -16.52 -0.14 -3.95
CA ILE A 373 -15.15 -0.58 -3.59
C ILE A 373 -15.09 -2.03 -3.10
N GLN A 374 -16.24 -2.60 -2.73
CA GLN A 374 -16.38 -3.97 -2.27
C GLN A 374 -16.49 -4.95 -3.43
N GLU A 375 -16.02 -6.18 -3.23
CA GLU A 375 -16.21 -7.26 -4.20
C GLU A 375 -17.65 -7.78 -4.25
N ALA A 376 -18.03 -8.41 -5.37
CA ALA A 376 -19.38 -8.90 -5.67
C ALA A 376 -20.01 -9.75 -4.53
N ASN A 377 -19.22 -10.51 -3.79
CA ASN A 377 -19.68 -11.29 -2.64
C ASN A 377 -20.36 -10.44 -1.55
N TRP A 378 -20.06 -9.14 -1.47
CA TRP A 378 -20.66 -8.22 -0.52
C TRP A 378 -21.89 -7.50 -1.07
N VAL A 379 -22.10 -7.49 -2.39
CA VAL A 379 -23.20 -6.80 -3.09
C VAL A 379 -24.17 -7.76 -3.80
N ASN A 380 -24.27 -8.98 -3.29
CA ASN A 380 -25.22 -9.99 -3.76
C ASN A 380 -26.67 -9.48 -3.79
N PRO A 381 -27.54 -10.00 -4.70
CA PRO A 381 -28.97 -9.71 -4.72
C PRO A 381 -29.63 -9.81 -3.34
N GLY A 382 -30.38 -8.78 -2.96
CA GLY A 382 -31.07 -8.69 -1.67
C GLY A 382 -30.22 -8.24 -0.47
N SER A 383 -28.89 -8.14 -0.63
CA SER A 383 -28.01 -7.64 0.43
C SER A 383 -28.29 -6.17 0.77
N TYR A 384 -27.94 -5.78 2.00
CA TYR A 384 -27.98 -4.38 2.44
C TYR A 384 -27.17 -3.47 1.50
N LEU A 385 -25.92 -3.87 1.19
CA LEU A 385 -25.04 -3.07 0.35
C LEU A 385 -25.56 -2.93 -1.06
N ARG A 386 -26.13 -3.98 -1.66
CA ARG A 386 -26.69 -3.87 -3.02
C ARG A 386 -27.77 -2.80 -3.11
N LYS A 387 -28.66 -2.73 -2.11
CA LYS A 387 -29.70 -1.69 -2.04
C LYS A 387 -29.08 -0.29 -2.01
N VAL A 388 -28.00 -0.09 -1.25
CA VAL A 388 -27.28 1.18 -1.21
C VAL A 388 -26.60 1.48 -2.56
N VAL A 389 -25.96 0.49 -3.17
CA VAL A 389 -25.34 0.63 -4.50
C VAL A 389 -26.37 1.05 -5.54
N GLU A 390 -27.55 0.41 -5.57
CA GLU A 390 -28.64 0.74 -6.49
C GLU A 390 -29.23 2.13 -6.21
N GLN A 391 -29.39 2.48 -4.93
CA GLN A 391 -29.90 3.78 -4.48
C GLN A 391 -29.01 4.94 -4.97
N TYR A 392 -27.67 4.81 -4.82
CA TYR A 392 -26.70 5.82 -5.26
C TYR A 392 -26.24 5.64 -6.71
N ARG A 393 -26.59 4.53 -7.37
CA ARG A 393 -26.03 4.10 -8.67
C ARG A 393 -24.51 4.04 -8.68
N PHE A 394 -23.91 3.52 -7.62
CA PHE A 394 -22.45 3.40 -7.49
C PHE A 394 -21.83 2.53 -8.59
N ASP A 395 -22.59 1.60 -9.16
CA ASP A 395 -22.17 0.76 -10.29
C ASP A 395 -21.93 1.53 -11.60
N LYS A 396 -22.33 2.82 -11.66
CA LYS A 396 -22.17 3.66 -12.86
C LYS A 396 -20.88 4.49 -12.88
N VAL A 397 -20.10 4.47 -11.80
CA VAL A 397 -18.81 5.19 -11.72
C VAL A 397 -17.69 4.16 -11.62
N THR A 398 -17.15 3.78 -12.77
CA THR A 398 -16.09 2.77 -12.95
C THR A 398 -15.04 3.25 -13.97
N GLY A 399 -13.89 2.58 -14.02
CA GLY A 399 -12.86 2.86 -15.04
C GLY A 399 -12.16 4.21 -14.89
N LEU A 400 -12.23 4.79 -13.70
CA LEU A 400 -11.60 6.04 -13.28
C LEU A 400 -10.50 5.74 -12.25
N GLY A 401 -9.65 6.70 -11.90
CA GLY A 401 -8.51 6.48 -11.01
C GLY A 401 -7.47 7.59 -11.05
N ARG A 402 -6.86 7.88 -9.89
CA ARG A 402 -5.94 9.01 -9.70
C ARG A 402 -4.78 8.65 -8.80
N VAL A 403 -3.65 9.31 -9.02
CA VAL A 403 -2.52 9.32 -8.08
C VAL A 403 -2.31 10.75 -7.63
N TRP A 404 -2.28 10.95 -6.32
CA TRP A 404 -2.13 12.25 -5.69
C TRP A 404 -0.82 12.32 -4.91
N ARG A 405 -0.11 13.46 -5.01
CA ARG A 405 1.03 13.79 -4.16
C ARG A 405 0.56 14.66 -3.00
N LEU A 406 0.84 14.24 -1.77
CA LEU A 406 0.64 15.08 -0.60
C LEU A 406 1.82 16.06 -0.50
N THR A 407 1.54 17.36 -0.53
CA THR A 407 2.56 18.40 -0.31
C THR A 407 2.18 19.32 0.83
N HIS A 408 3.16 20.06 1.33
CA HIS A 408 3.02 21.11 2.33
C HIS A 408 3.58 22.43 1.77
N ASP A 409 3.24 23.56 2.37
CA ASP A 409 3.81 24.88 2.01
C ASP A 409 5.34 24.92 2.15
N SER A 410 5.92 24.04 2.98
CA SER A 410 7.36 23.88 3.14
C SER A 410 8.01 22.89 2.17
N THR A 411 7.22 22.18 1.37
CA THR A 411 7.73 21.17 0.42
C THR A 411 8.57 21.85 -0.65
N LYS A 412 9.77 21.32 -0.89
CA LYS A 412 10.69 21.82 -1.90
C LYS A 412 10.84 20.80 -3.01
N LYS A 413 11.11 21.29 -4.23
CA LYS A 413 11.55 20.42 -5.32
C LYS A 413 12.90 19.82 -4.96
N VAL A 414 13.05 18.53 -5.19
CA VAL A 414 14.31 17.80 -5.03
C VAL A 414 14.72 17.21 -6.37
N LYS A 415 15.98 16.79 -6.46
CA LYS A 415 16.51 16.17 -7.67
C LYS A 415 15.99 14.74 -7.80
N GLN A 416 15.57 14.36 -9.01
CA GLN A 416 15.20 12.98 -9.32
C GLN A 416 16.40 12.03 -9.12
N PRO A 417 16.16 10.79 -8.63
CA PRO A 417 17.18 9.77 -8.53
C PRO A 417 17.63 9.28 -9.91
N ARG A 418 18.81 8.66 -9.94
CA ARG A 418 19.41 8.06 -11.16
C ARG A 418 20.26 6.84 -10.83
N MET A 419 19.83 6.08 -9.83
CA MET A 419 20.65 5.05 -9.16
C MET A 419 21.08 3.93 -10.10
N TYR A 420 20.37 3.68 -11.20
CA TYR A 420 20.81 2.67 -12.17
C TYR A 420 22.08 3.08 -12.91
N SER A 421 22.38 4.38 -13.00
CA SER A 421 23.61 4.93 -13.60
C SER A 421 24.76 5.12 -12.61
N GLU A 422 24.50 5.02 -11.31
CA GLU A 422 25.50 5.24 -10.25
C GLU A 422 26.33 3.99 -9.99
N THR A 423 27.60 4.16 -9.60
CA THR A 423 28.46 3.06 -9.13
C THR A 423 27.99 2.52 -7.78
N THR A 424 28.34 1.28 -7.43
CA THR A 424 27.98 0.72 -6.12
C THR A 424 28.52 1.57 -4.97
N ALA A 425 29.72 2.15 -5.11
CA ALA A 425 30.28 3.08 -4.13
C ALA A 425 29.46 4.37 -3.97
N GLN A 426 28.88 4.89 -5.06
CA GLN A 426 27.95 6.02 -4.99
C GLN A 426 26.64 5.63 -4.28
N LEU A 427 26.12 4.41 -4.52
CA LEU A 427 24.94 3.91 -3.80
C LEU A 427 25.15 3.81 -2.29
N VAL A 428 26.35 3.47 -1.82
CA VAL A 428 26.65 3.41 -0.37
C VAL A 428 26.39 4.75 0.33
N ALA A 429 26.63 5.88 -0.35
CA ALA A 429 26.36 7.20 0.22
C ALA A 429 24.87 7.41 0.52
N HIS A 430 23.98 6.83 -0.31
CA HIS A 430 22.53 6.95 -0.13
C HIS A 430 22.01 6.19 1.09
N LEU A 431 22.78 5.26 1.69
CA LEU A 431 22.39 4.59 2.93
C LEU A 431 22.27 5.56 4.12
N ALA A 432 22.82 6.78 4.00
CA ALA A 432 22.70 7.84 4.99
C ALA A 432 21.64 8.91 4.64
N HIS A 433 20.95 8.77 3.50
CA HIS A 433 19.99 9.76 3.01
C HIS A 433 18.84 9.97 4.01
N PRO A 434 18.31 11.21 4.20
CA PRO A 434 17.21 11.48 5.13
C PRO A 434 15.90 10.77 4.76
N ASN A 435 15.53 10.76 3.48
CA ASN A 435 14.40 9.99 2.96
C ASN A 435 14.68 8.48 2.96
N GLY A 436 13.80 7.69 3.60
CA GLY A 436 13.89 6.24 3.68
C GLY A 436 13.81 5.50 2.35
N TRP A 437 13.09 6.04 1.36
CA TRP A 437 13.02 5.45 0.03
C TRP A 437 14.41 5.31 -0.62
N TRP A 438 15.27 6.33 -0.46
CA TRP A 438 16.62 6.33 -1.01
C TRP A 438 17.50 5.26 -0.35
N ARG A 439 17.39 5.10 0.97
CA ARG A 439 18.17 4.10 1.71
C ARG A 439 17.76 2.68 1.32
N ASP A 440 16.46 2.40 1.34
CA ASP A 440 15.89 1.10 0.98
C ASP A 440 16.24 0.71 -0.46
N THR A 441 16.09 1.65 -1.40
CA THR A 441 16.39 1.43 -2.82
C THR A 441 17.88 1.22 -3.06
N ALA A 442 18.75 2.04 -2.46
CA ALA A 442 20.19 1.88 -2.60
C ALA A 442 20.69 0.55 -2.01
N GLN A 443 20.21 0.17 -0.82
CA GLN A 443 20.52 -1.13 -0.23
C GLN A 443 20.09 -2.27 -1.16
N ARG A 444 18.84 -2.28 -1.63
CA ARG A 444 18.34 -3.30 -2.57
C ARG A 444 19.23 -3.40 -3.80
N LEU A 445 19.60 -2.26 -4.41
CA LEU A 445 20.44 -2.25 -5.61
C LEU A 445 21.87 -2.73 -5.35
N ILE A 446 22.48 -2.40 -4.21
CA ILE A 446 23.79 -2.93 -3.81
C ILE A 446 23.71 -4.45 -3.66
N VAL A 447 22.68 -4.95 -2.97
CA VAL A 447 22.46 -6.39 -2.78
C VAL A 447 22.23 -7.08 -4.12
N LEU A 448 21.44 -6.54 -5.04
CA LEU A 448 21.23 -7.13 -6.35
C LEU A 448 22.50 -7.15 -7.21
N ARG A 449 23.36 -6.14 -7.10
CA ARG A 449 24.63 -6.06 -7.84
C ARG A 449 25.68 -7.05 -7.35
N GLN A 450 25.62 -7.46 -6.08
CA GLN A 450 26.60 -8.34 -5.45
C GLN A 450 28.06 -7.85 -5.60
N ASP A 451 28.26 -6.55 -5.79
CA ASP A 451 29.58 -5.95 -5.91
C ASP A 451 30.22 -5.84 -4.53
N ARG A 452 31.07 -6.81 -4.20
CA ARG A 452 31.73 -6.91 -2.89
C ARG A 452 32.87 -5.92 -2.69
N SER A 453 33.20 -5.09 -3.69
CA SER A 453 34.25 -4.06 -3.56
C SER A 453 33.93 -3.02 -2.48
N VAL A 454 32.65 -2.84 -2.14
CA VAL A 454 32.19 -1.90 -1.12
C VAL A 454 32.16 -2.47 0.31
N VAL A 455 32.52 -3.74 0.52
CA VAL A 455 32.50 -4.35 1.86
C VAL A 455 33.33 -3.53 2.88
N PRO A 456 34.58 -3.10 2.60
CA PRO A 456 35.36 -2.34 3.59
C PRO A 456 34.71 -1.02 4.01
N VAL A 457 34.09 -0.28 3.07
CA VAL A 457 33.41 0.98 3.39
C VAL A 457 32.11 0.75 4.16
N LEU A 458 31.39 -0.35 3.88
CA LEU A 458 30.21 -0.75 4.64
C LEU A 458 30.57 -1.17 6.08
N GLU A 459 31.65 -1.93 6.27
CA GLU A 459 32.13 -2.31 7.62
C GLU A 459 32.54 -1.09 8.44
N ALA A 460 33.29 -0.16 7.83
CA ALA A 460 33.63 1.11 8.47
C ALA A 460 32.36 1.92 8.80
N GLY A 461 31.43 2.01 7.86
CA GLY A 461 30.14 2.69 8.03
C GLY A 461 29.35 2.11 9.20
N ALA A 462 29.21 0.79 9.27
CA ALA A 462 28.50 0.08 10.33
C ALA A 462 29.07 0.38 11.73
N ARG A 463 30.39 0.60 11.85
CA ARG A 463 31.05 0.87 13.14
C ARG A 463 30.97 2.33 13.58
N VAL A 464 31.26 3.27 12.67
CA VAL A 464 31.58 4.66 13.06
C VAL A 464 30.73 5.74 12.40
N HIS A 465 29.81 5.40 11.48
CA HIS A 465 29.01 6.43 10.83
C HIS A 465 28.11 7.18 11.83
N LYS A 466 28.06 8.52 11.73
CA LYS A 466 27.33 9.37 12.68
C LYS A 466 25.81 9.15 12.65
N ASN A 467 25.25 9.00 11.44
CA ASN A 467 23.85 8.62 11.28
C ASN A 467 23.67 7.13 11.62
N TYR A 468 22.88 6.83 12.64
CA TYR A 468 22.62 5.46 13.08
C TYR A 468 21.85 4.63 12.04
N LEU A 469 20.98 5.26 11.23
CA LEU A 469 20.27 4.57 10.15
C LEU A 469 21.24 4.06 9.09
N ALA A 470 22.28 4.84 8.76
CA ALA A 470 23.33 4.38 7.86
C ALA A 470 24.08 3.16 8.42
N ARG A 471 24.28 3.09 9.75
CA ARG A 471 24.89 1.92 10.39
C ARG A 471 24.00 0.69 10.26
N VAL A 472 22.70 0.83 10.52
CA VAL A 472 21.72 -0.26 10.39
C VAL A 472 21.63 -0.76 8.95
N HIS A 473 21.52 0.16 7.98
CA HIS A 473 21.52 -0.20 6.56
C HIS A 473 22.84 -0.84 6.13
N ALA A 474 24.00 -0.37 6.61
CA ALA A 474 25.28 -0.98 6.30
C ALA A 474 25.37 -2.43 6.80
N LEU A 475 24.90 -2.72 8.02
CA LEU A 475 24.85 -4.08 8.57
C LEU A 475 23.97 -5.00 7.71
N TRP A 476 22.78 -4.54 7.34
CA TRP A 476 21.88 -5.33 6.50
C TRP A 476 22.35 -5.45 5.04
N THR A 477 23.04 -4.45 4.51
CA THR A 477 23.68 -4.54 3.19
C THR A 477 24.80 -5.59 3.22
N LEU A 478 25.64 -5.60 4.26
CA LEU A 478 26.65 -6.64 4.46
C LEU A 478 26.02 -8.03 4.57
N GLN A 479 24.88 -8.17 5.25
CA GLN A 479 24.15 -9.43 5.32
C GLN A 479 23.70 -9.89 3.92
N GLY A 480 23.12 -9.00 3.12
CA GLY A 480 22.68 -9.31 1.75
C GLY A 480 23.82 -9.62 0.78
N LEU A 481 25.03 -9.14 1.06
CA LEU A 481 26.25 -9.47 0.33
C LEU A 481 26.93 -10.77 0.83
N GLY A 482 26.41 -11.42 1.88
CA GLY A 482 27.07 -12.55 2.52
C GLY A 482 28.44 -12.19 3.10
N ALA A 483 28.53 -10.99 3.70
CA ALA A 483 29.74 -10.41 4.26
C ALA A 483 29.55 -9.91 5.72
N ALA A 484 28.37 -10.08 6.31
CA ALA A 484 28.16 -9.78 7.73
C ALA A 484 29.01 -10.70 8.61
N SER A 485 29.61 -10.15 9.67
CA SER A 485 30.40 -10.90 10.65
C SER A 485 29.97 -10.58 12.08
N PRO A 486 30.07 -11.53 13.03
CA PRO A 486 29.74 -11.30 14.44
C PRO A 486 30.55 -10.16 15.09
N ALA A 487 31.73 -9.83 14.56
CA ALA A 487 32.56 -8.74 15.10
C ALA A 487 32.01 -7.34 14.81
N LEU A 488 30.92 -7.23 14.04
CA LEU A 488 30.23 -5.99 13.70
C LEU A 488 28.92 -5.80 14.48
N LEU A 489 28.44 -6.86 15.15
CA LEU A 489 27.24 -6.88 16.00
C LEU A 489 27.65 -6.68 17.46
#